data_AF-A0A2D6X0C4-F1
#
_entry.id   AF-A0A2D6X0C4-F1
#
_cell.length_a   1.000
_cell.length_b   1.000
_cell.length_c   1.000
_cell.angle_alpha   90.00
_cell.angle_beta   90.00
_cell.angle_gamma   90.00
#
_symmetry.space_group_name_H-M   'P 1'
#
loop_
_entity.id
_entity.type
_entity.pdbx_description
1 polymer ?
#
loop_
_entity_poly.entity_id
_entity_poly.type
_entity_poly.pdbx_seq_one_letter_code
_entity_poly.pdbx_strand_id
1 'polypeptide(L)'
;MAILDNSGDIILDAVLTEVGRKRMATGNFRIVKFALGDDEINYKLYDKNHVSGSAYYDLEILQTPVFEAATQAANINYGLLSLPNPRLLYLPTMVLNTKVQNAARPHGGIFYLAVNDGGVTADALIAAFGGANGGGDLKVLKAGQTAGTAIMLETGLDTAEIPGTAANKTNYIQSQGLSTSDFAISVDTRFVTNVLGPRANDEWNNSGGSGESKINMQLQNNIPRSPDPSIRNHAVARVRAVNNNVLKRQNDKKADTSISAIKGPRASATAINFDTKILGDEDFNRYGKTGQTIAGAAGTYKYIDSVSACRGGNVVTQIPIRIIQKE
;
A
#
# COMPACT_ATOMS: atom_id res chain seq x y z
N MET A 1 -17.31 -7.51 -21.81
CA MET A 1 -17.32 -8.98 -21.96
C MET A 1 -18.50 -9.46 -21.14
N ALA A 2 -19.45 -10.16 -21.75
CA ALA A 2 -20.63 -10.69 -21.07
C ALA A 2 -20.61 -12.22 -21.09
N ILE A 3 -21.07 -12.86 -20.02
CA ILE A 3 -21.19 -14.32 -19.91
C ILE A 3 -22.68 -14.68 -19.94
N LEU A 4 -23.03 -15.64 -20.80
CA LEU A 4 -24.32 -16.30 -20.81
C LEU A 4 -24.10 -17.74 -20.31
N ASP A 5 -24.67 -18.09 -19.16
CA ASP A 5 -24.64 -19.47 -18.66
C ASP A 5 -25.69 -20.29 -19.41
N ASN A 6 -25.22 -21.31 -20.12
CA ASN A 6 -26.08 -22.28 -20.79
C ASN A 6 -25.57 -23.71 -20.56
N SER A 7 -25.61 -24.16 -19.30
CA SER A 7 -25.72 -25.57 -18.90
C SER A 7 -24.81 -26.57 -19.64
N GLY A 8 -23.54 -26.22 -19.88
CA GLY A 8 -22.55 -27.14 -20.47
C GLY A 8 -21.46 -26.44 -21.26
N ASP A 9 -21.79 -25.34 -21.92
CA ASP A 9 -20.86 -24.53 -22.73
C ASP A 9 -20.83 -23.07 -22.26
N ILE A 10 -19.64 -22.48 -22.21
CA ILE A 10 -19.45 -21.05 -21.93
C ILE A 10 -19.37 -20.32 -23.27
N ILE A 11 -20.35 -19.47 -23.56
CA ILE A 11 -20.32 -18.58 -24.73
C ILE A 11 -19.74 -17.24 -24.30
N LEU A 12 -18.72 -16.79 -25.03
CA LEU A 12 -18.00 -15.55 -24.75
C LEU A 12 -18.22 -14.53 -25.86
N ASP A 13 -18.80 -13.38 -25.51
CA ASP A 13 -18.78 -12.19 -26.36
C ASP A 13 -17.59 -11.28 -26.00
N ALA A 14 -16.67 -11.10 -26.94
CA ALA A 14 -15.41 -10.37 -26.72
C ALA A 14 -14.86 -9.70 -27.98
N VAL A 15 -14.34 -8.49 -27.81
CA VAL A 15 -13.54 -7.80 -28.82
C VAL A 15 -12.06 -8.08 -28.59
N LEU A 16 -11.37 -8.61 -29.60
CA LEU A 16 -9.93 -8.86 -29.53
C LEU A 16 -9.12 -7.59 -29.82
N THR A 17 -8.02 -7.41 -29.08
CA THR A 17 -6.98 -6.42 -29.42
C THR A 17 -6.30 -6.79 -30.75
N GLU A 18 -5.49 -5.88 -31.30
CA GLU A 18 -4.75 -6.16 -32.54
C GLU A 18 -3.86 -7.41 -32.41
N VAL A 19 -3.17 -7.58 -31.28
CA VAL A 19 -2.38 -8.79 -30.98
C VAL A 19 -3.28 -10.02 -30.89
N GLY A 20 -4.47 -9.89 -30.28
CA GLY A 20 -5.46 -10.95 -30.22
C GLY A 20 -5.92 -11.40 -31.61
N ARG A 21 -6.28 -10.45 -32.49
CA ARG A 21 -6.69 -10.72 -33.88
C ARG A 21 -5.57 -11.38 -34.68
N LYS A 22 -4.31 -10.94 -34.53
CA LYS A 22 -3.15 -11.59 -35.17
C LYS A 22 -3.02 -13.05 -34.73
N ARG A 23 -3.13 -13.33 -33.43
CA ARG A 23 -3.08 -14.71 -32.90
C ARG A 23 -4.25 -15.56 -33.39
N MET A 24 -5.45 -14.99 -33.49
CA MET A 24 -6.63 -15.68 -34.03
C MET A 24 -6.45 -16.03 -35.51
N ALA A 25 -5.94 -15.09 -36.33
CA ALA A 25 -5.64 -15.34 -37.73
C ALA A 25 -4.59 -16.44 -37.95
N THR A 26 -3.62 -16.59 -37.03
CA THR A 26 -2.63 -17.67 -37.07
C THR A 26 -3.15 -19.05 -36.65
N GLY A 27 -4.42 -19.16 -36.21
CA GLY A 27 -5.04 -20.43 -35.81
C GLY A 27 -4.62 -20.99 -34.44
N ASN A 28 -3.68 -20.34 -33.74
CA ASN A 28 -3.16 -20.79 -32.45
C ASN A 28 -3.74 -20.00 -31.25
N PHE A 29 -4.88 -19.34 -31.42
CA PHE A 29 -5.48 -18.55 -30.35
C PHE A 29 -6.13 -19.45 -29.30
N ARG A 30 -5.68 -19.29 -28.05
CA ARG A 30 -6.25 -19.96 -26.87
C ARG A 30 -6.39 -18.98 -25.74
N ILE A 31 -7.57 -18.94 -25.13
CA ILE A 31 -7.80 -18.21 -23.88
C ILE A 31 -7.34 -19.13 -22.75
N VAL A 32 -6.19 -18.81 -22.14
CA VAL A 32 -5.60 -19.61 -21.05
C VAL A 32 -5.83 -18.99 -19.67
N LYS A 33 -6.19 -17.71 -19.63
CA LYS A 33 -6.51 -16.93 -18.43
C LYS A 33 -7.53 -15.87 -18.78
N PHE A 34 -8.41 -15.58 -17.83
CA PHE A 34 -9.34 -14.47 -17.88
C PHE A 34 -9.42 -13.84 -16.48
N ALA A 35 -9.91 -12.61 -16.43
CA ALA A 35 -10.25 -11.91 -15.20
C ALA A 35 -11.65 -11.33 -15.38
N LEU A 36 -12.40 -11.27 -14.28
CA LEU A 36 -13.74 -10.70 -14.25
C LEU A 36 -13.68 -9.36 -13.49
N GLY A 37 -14.61 -8.47 -13.79
CA GLY A 37 -14.79 -7.20 -13.09
C GLY A 37 -16.28 -6.96 -12.88
N ASP A 38 -16.61 -6.16 -11.89
CA ASP A 38 -17.97 -5.78 -11.50
C ASP A 38 -18.14 -4.26 -11.43
N ASP A 39 -17.30 -3.51 -12.16
CA ASP A 39 -17.27 -2.04 -12.18
C ASP A 39 -18.63 -1.40 -12.53
N GLU A 40 -19.48 -2.14 -13.25
CA GLU A 40 -20.82 -1.73 -13.69
C GLU A 40 -21.87 -1.87 -12.58
N ILE A 41 -21.58 -2.63 -11.54
CA ILE A 41 -22.52 -2.92 -10.45
C ILE A 41 -22.39 -1.88 -9.34
N ASN A 42 -23.46 -1.11 -9.13
CA ASN A 42 -23.54 -0.21 -7.99
C ASN A 42 -24.12 -0.94 -6.75
N TYR A 43 -23.24 -1.54 -5.94
CA TYR A 43 -23.64 -2.24 -4.71
C TYR A 43 -24.33 -1.36 -3.66
N LYS A 44 -24.31 -0.03 -3.80
CA LYS A 44 -25.06 0.88 -2.89
C LYS A 44 -26.57 0.79 -3.06
N LEU A 45 -27.04 0.22 -4.17
CA LEU A 45 -28.46 -0.04 -4.41
C LEU A 45 -29.00 -1.23 -3.59
N TYR A 46 -28.13 -1.91 -2.82
CA TYR A 46 -28.56 -2.96 -1.91
C TYR A 46 -29.24 -2.37 -0.67
N ASP A 47 -30.57 -2.46 -0.60
CA ASP A 47 -31.37 -1.91 0.50
C ASP A 47 -31.72 -2.97 1.55
N LYS A 48 -30.95 -3.01 2.64
CA LYS A 48 -31.19 -3.91 3.79
C LYS A 48 -32.49 -3.63 4.55
N ASN A 49 -33.15 -2.50 4.29
CA ASN A 49 -34.33 -2.04 5.01
C ASN A 49 -35.58 -2.02 4.10
N HIS A 50 -35.54 -2.66 2.93
CA HIS A 50 -36.65 -2.63 1.99
C HIS A 50 -37.93 -3.17 2.64
N VAL A 51 -39.00 -2.37 2.61
CA VAL A 51 -40.27 -2.65 3.34
C VAL A 51 -40.94 -3.97 2.94
N SER A 52 -40.71 -4.43 1.71
CA SER A 52 -41.25 -5.68 1.17
C SER A 52 -40.44 -6.92 1.58
N GLY A 53 -39.40 -6.78 2.41
CA GLY A 53 -38.60 -7.87 2.94
C GLY A 53 -37.37 -8.24 2.09
N SER A 54 -36.62 -9.24 2.57
CA SER A 54 -35.29 -9.59 2.05
C SER A 54 -35.23 -10.03 0.59
N ALA A 55 -36.36 -10.44 0.01
CA ALA A 55 -36.47 -10.80 -1.40
C ALA A 55 -36.32 -9.59 -2.35
N TYR A 56 -36.36 -8.37 -1.82
CA TYR A 56 -36.29 -7.13 -2.60
C TYR A 56 -35.02 -6.32 -2.32
N TYR A 57 -34.13 -6.80 -1.45
CA TYR A 57 -32.93 -6.06 -1.04
C TYR A 57 -31.97 -5.79 -2.21
N ASP A 58 -31.97 -6.67 -3.21
CA ASP A 58 -31.10 -6.61 -4.41
C ASP A 58 -31.86 -6.37 -5.72
N LEU A 59 -33.16 -6.04 -5.66
CA LEU A 59 -34.01 -5.95 -6.86
C LEU A 59 -33.44 -4.97 -7.91
N GLU A 60 -33.00 -3.78 -7.48
CA GLU A 60 -32.43 -2.77 -8.38
C GLU A 60 -31.10 -3.23 -8.99
N ILE A 61 -30.29 -3.99 -8.23
CA ILE A 61 -29.02 -4.55 -8.73
C ILE A 61 -29.32 -5.60 -9.80
N LEU A 62 -30.27 -6.49 -9.56
CA LEU A 62 -30.68 -7.55 -10.51
C LEU A 62 -31.29 -7.00 -11.80
N GLN A 63 -31.85 -5.78 -11.74
CA GLN A 63 -32.39 -5.07 -12.91
C GLN A 63 -31.32 -4.26 -13.67
N THR A 64 -30.07 -4.23 -13.20
CA THR A 64 -28.99 -3.51 -13.90
C THR A 64 -28.71 -4.20 -15.24
N PRO A 65 -28.78 -3.48 -16.37
CA PRO A 65 -28.54 -4.08 -17.68
C PRO A 65 -27.08 -4.53 -17.81
N VAL A 66 -26.87 -5.71 -18.38
CA VAL A 66 -25.53 -6.19 -18.75
C VAL A 66 -25.15 -5.57 -20.09
N PHE A 67 -24.02 -4.87 -20.14
CA PHE A 67 -23.55 -4.23 -21.38
C PHE A 67 -22.90 -5.25 -22.34
N GLU A 68 -23.05 -4.99 -23.64
CA GLU A 68 -22.39 -5.77 -24.70
C GLU A 68 -20.87 -5.54 -24.74
N ALA A 69 -20.14 -6.41 -25.45
CA ALA A 69 -18.70 -6.20 -25.62
C ALA A 69 -18.42 -4.97 -26.51
N ALA A 70 -17.94 -3.88 -25.92
CA ALA A 70 -17.55 -2.68 -26.66
C ALA A 70 -16.11 -2.77 -27.23
N THR A 71 -15.89 -2.09 -28.35
CA THR A 71 -14.56 -1.97 -28.99
C THR A 71 -13.68 -0.89 -28.36
N GLN A 72 -14.27 0.08 -27.68
CA GLN A 72 -13.52 0.97 -26.79
C GLN A 72 -13.00 0.17 -25.60
N ALA A 73 -11.83 0.55 -25.09
CA ALA A 73 -11.23 -0.07 -23.92
C ALA A 73 -12.09 0.18 -22.67
N ALA A 74 -13.13 -0.63 -22.48
CA ALA A 74 -13.76 -0.85 -21.19
C ALA A 74 -12.74 -1.64 -20.36
N ASN A 75 -11.80 -0.91 -19.77
CA ASN A 75 -10.84 -1.49 -18.86
C ASN A 75 -11.59 -1.89 -17.59
N ILE A 76 -11.43 -3.14 -17.17
CA ILE A 76 -11.74 -3.53 -15.80
C ILE A 76 -10.82 -2.68 -14.90
N ASN A 77 -11.40 -1.71 -14.21
CA ASN A 77 -10.71 -0.81 -13.29
C ASN A 77 -10.51 -1.53 -11.95
N TYR A 78 -11.51 -2.28 -11.49
CA TYR A 78 -11.47 -3.08 -10.28
C TYR A 78 -11.74 -4.56 -10.61
N GLY A 79 -10.66 -5.30 -10.87
CA GLY A 79 -10.76 -6.74 -11.11
C GLY A 79 -11.18 -7.50 -9.86
N LEU A 80 -12.09 -8.46 -10.04
CA LEU A 80 -12.50 -9.37 -8.99
C LEU A 80 -11.31 -10.21 -8.51
N LEU A 81 -11.18 -10.32 -7.19
CA LEU A 81 -10.15 -11.11 -6.54
C LEU A 81 -10.66 -12.53 -6.28
N SER A 82 -9.96 -13.53 -6.81
CA SER A 82 -10.23 -14.93 -6.48
C SER A 82 -9.58 -15.28 -5.14
N LEU A 83 -10.39 -15.66 -4.16
CA LEU A 83 -9.95 -16.05 -2.82
C LEU A 83 -10.13 -17.57 -2.67
N PRO A 84 -9.05 -18.34 -2.45
CA PRO A 84 -9.14 -19.80 -2.35
C PRO A 84 -9.79 -20.27 -1.04
N ASN A 85 -9.89 -19.40 -0.03
CA ASN A 85 -10.51 -19.72 1.25
C ASN A 85 -11.98 -19.29 1.26
N PRO A 86 -12.95 -20.22 1.11
CA PRO A 86 -14.37 -19.90 1.12
C PRO A 86 -14.89 -19.48 2.50
N ARG A 87 -14.07 -19.64 3.57
CA ARG A 87 -14.42 -19.25 4.94
C ARG A 87 -13.92 -17.84 5.30
N LEU A 88 -13.27 -17.14 4.37
CA LEU A 88 -12.77 -15.80 4.63
C LEU A 88 -13.93 -14.80 4.69
N LEU A 89 -14.23 -14.33 5.90
CA LEU A 89 -15.32 -13.37 6.12
C LEU A 89 -14.87 -11.90 6.05
N TYR A 90 -13.59 -11.63 6.33
CA TYR A 90 -13.05 -10.27 6.40
C TYR A 90 -11.77 -10.14 5.57
N LEU A 91 -11.68 -9.06 4.78
CA LEU A 91 -10.46 -8.69 4.08
C LEU A 91 -9.59 -7.80 4.96
N PRO A 92 -8.26 -8.02 4.98
CA PRO A 92 -7.36 -7.09 5.64
C PRO A 92 -7.31 -5.77 4.87
N THR A 93 -6.86 -4.73 5.56
CA THR A 93 -6.50 -3.44 4.99
C THR A 93 -5.02 -3.17 5.27
N MET A 94 -4.44 -2.20 4.57
CA MET A 94 -3.11 -1.67 4.88
C MET A 94 -3.24 -0.20 5.24
N VAL A 95 -2.70 0.19 6.40
CA VAL A 95 -2.81 1.56 6.91
C VAL A 95 -1.44 2.12 7.29
N LEU A 96 -1.28 3.43 7.12
CA LEU A 96 -0.13 4.17 7.61
C LEU A 96 -0.25 4.35 9.14
N ASN A 97 0.82 4.01 9.85
CA ASN A 97 0.93 4.27 11.28
C ASN A 97 1.83 5.48 11.54
N THR A 98 1.27 6.52 12.15
CA THR A 98 1.97 7.76 12.56
C THR A 98 2.03 7.95 14.08
N LYS A 99 1.61 6.94 14.85
CA LYS A 99 1.40 6.99 16.30
C LYS A 99 2.62 6.57 17.11
N VAL A 100 3.57 5.88 16.47
CA VAL A 100 4.74 5.28 17.13
C VAL A 100 5.98 6.15 16.94
N GLN A 101 6.99 5.91 17.76
CA GLN A 101 8.25 6.66 17.67
C GLN A 101 8.88 6.47 16.29
N ASN A 102 9.46 7.55 15.74
CA ASN A 102 10.10 7.57 14.42
C ASN A 102 9.18 7.24 13.23
N ALA A 103 7.86 7.18 13.43
CA ALA A 103 6.94 7.01 12.32
C ALA A 103 6.86 8.27 11.46
N ALA A 104 7.21 8.13 10.19
CA ALA A 104 7.16 9.21 9.23
C ALA A 104 5.74 9.74 9.05
N ARG A 105 5.60 11.05 8.93
CA ARG A 105 4.34 11.76 8.76
C ARG A 105 4.39 12.52 7.44
N PRO A 106 3.45 12.29 6.50
CA PRO A 106 3.42 13.04 5.26
C PRO A 106 3.16 14.52 5.55
N HIS A 107 3.82 15.39 4.80
CA HIS A 107 3.58 16.84 4.84
C HIS A 107 2.89 17.25 3.55
N GLY A 108 1.67 17.80 3.65
CA GLY A 108 0.85 18.08 2.45
C GLY A 108 0.48 16.82 1.66
N GLY A 109 0.38 15.66 2.32
CA GLY A 109 0.03 14.39 1.68
C GLY A 109 1.19 13.66 0.98
N ILE A 110 2.43 14.17 1.09
CA ILE A 110 3.61 13.60 0.42
C ILE A 110 4.70 13.29 1.45
N PHE A 111 5.46 12.21 1.23
CA PHE A 111 6.67 11.92 2.00
C PHE A 111 7.88 12.59 1.35
N TYR A 112 8.57 13.46 2.08
CA TYR A 112 9.81 14.08 1.62
C TYR A 112 10.99 13.14 1.87
N LEU A 113 11.70 12.78 0.82
CA LEU A 113 12.95 12.02 0.87
C LEU A 113 14.10 12.95 0.47
N ALA A 114 14.84 13.44 1.46
CA ALA A 114 16.02 14.25 1.23
C ALA A 114 17.15 13.37 0.68
N VAL A 115 17.77 13.81 -0.42
CA VAL A 115 18.95 13.15 -0.98
C VAL A 115 20.11 13.11 0.04
N ASN A 116 21.05 12.21 -0.17
CA ASN A 116 22.23 12.11 0.69
C ASN A 116 23.28 13.19 0.31
N ASP A 117 23.11 14.39 0.86
CA ASP A 117 23.97 15.56 0.64
C ASP A 117 24.72 16.02 1.90
N GLY A 118 25.02 15.08 2.81
CA GLY A 118 25.61 15.40 4.10
C GLY A 118 24.64 16.03 5.10
N GLY A 119 23.33 16.04 4.80
CA GLY A 119 22.27 16.51 5.70
C GLY A 119 21.78 17.92 5.40
N VAL A 120 22.38 18.63 4.45
CA VAL A 120 22.04 20.02 4.10
C VAL A 120 20.56 20.18 3.75
N THR A 121 20.05 19.35 2.84
CA THR A 121 18.64 19.39 2.46
C THR A 121 17.74 18.97 3.60
N ALA A 122 18.11 17.87 4.27
CA ALA A 122 17.27 17.28 5.31
C ALA A 122 17.09 18.25 6.49
N ASP A 123 18.17 18.86 6.97
CA ASP A 123 18.14 19.73 8.14
C ASP A 123 17.41 21.06 7.83
N ALA A 124 17.54 21.58 6.61
CA ALA A 124 16.78 22.74 6.16
C ALA A 124 15.26 22.48 6.14
N LEU A 125 14.84 21.31 5.65
CA LEU A 125 13.42 20.91 5.65
C LEU A 125 12.90 20.60 7.06
N ILE A 126 13.71 19.95 7.90
CA ILE A 126 13.35 19.69 9.30
C ILE A 126 13.11 21.01 10.04
N ALA A 127 14.00 21.99 9.88
CA ALA A 127 13.83 23.32 10.45
C ALA A 127 12.55 24.01 9.95
N ALA A 128 12.33 23.97 8.63
CA ALA A 128 11.13 24.52 7.99
C ALA A 128 9.83 23.92 8.51
N PHE A 129 9.84 22.62 8.82
CA PHE A 129 8.64 21.88 9.21
C PHE A 129 8.39 21.84 10.73
N GLY A 130 9.00 22.76 11.47
CA GLY A 130 8.81 22.96 12.91
C GLY A 130 10.01 22.57 13.78
N GLY A 131 11.14 22.20 13.17
CA GLY A 131 12.32 21.69 13.89
C GLY A 131 12.07 20.33 14.55
N ALA A 132 13.10 19.75 15.17
CA ALA A 132 12.99 18.45 15.85
C ALA A 132 11.93 18.46 16.97
N ASN A 133 11.85 19.55 17.74
CA ASN A 133 10.87 19.68 18.82
C ASN A 133 9.42 19.86 18.31
N GLY A 134 9.24 20.37 17.09
CA GLY A 134 7.93 20.49 16.43
C GLY A 134 7.57 19.28 15.55
N GLY A 135 8.36 18.20 15.59
CA GLY A 135 8.14 16.98 14.80
C GLY A 135 8.51 17.12 13.32
N GLY A 136 9.38 18.07 12.97
CA GLY A 136 9.94 18.24 11.62
C GLY A 136 10.81 17.06 11.19
N ASP A 137 11.49 16.43 12.14
CA ASP A 137 12.28 15.19 11.98
C ASP A 137 11.44 13.98 11.53
N LEU A 138 10.16 13.97 11.91
CA LEU A 138 9.20 12.95 11.46
C LEU A 138 8.63 13.23 10.07
N LYS A 139 8.84 14.42 9.50
CA LYS A 139 8.29 14.82 8.19
C LYS A 139 9.28 14.64 7.03
N VAL A 140 10.54 14.32 7.33
CA VAL A 140 11.62 14.19 6.36
C VAL A 140 12.32 12.85 6.55
N LEU A 141 12.31 12.03 5.50
CA LEU A 141 13.14 10.84 5.39
C LEU A 141 14.52 11.25 4.88
N LYS A 142 15.58 10.72 5.47
CA LYS A 142 16.95 10.89 4.96
C LYS A 142 17.34 9.65 4.16
N ALA A 143 17.84 9.86 2.94
CA ALA A 143 18.24 8.77 2.05
C ALA A 143 19.31 7.87 2.70
N GLY A 144 19.11 6.56 2.63
CA GLY A 144 20.06 5.55 3.15
C GLY A 144 20.11 5.42 4.67
N GLN A 145 19.31 6.17 5.43
CA GLN A 145 19.32 6.10 6.89
C GLN A 145 18.64 4.81 7.39
N THR A 146 19.43 3.96 8.08
CA THR A 146 18.99 2.64 8.58
C THR A 146 18.39 2.68 9.98
N ALA A 147 18.61 3.75 10.73
CA ALA A 147 18.06 3.97 12.06
C ALA A 147 17.53 5.41 12.14
N GLY A 148 16.22 5.58 12.39
CA GLY A 148 15.58 6.89 12.43
C GLY A 148 14.17 6.84 11.86
N THR A 149 13.72 7.98 11.32
CA THR A 149 12.38 8.15 10.73
C THR A 149 12.14 7.18 9.57
N ALA A 150 11.03 6.46 9.59
CA ALA A 150 10.65 5.49 8.56
C ALA A 150 9.14 5.50 8.33
N ILE A 151 8.72 5.17 7.11
CA ILE A 151 7.30 4.97 6.78
C ILE A 151 6.85 3.65 7.37
N MET A 152 5.92 3.69 8.33
CA MET A 152 5.46 2.50 9.02
C MET A 152 4.07 2.10 8.55
N LEU A 153 3.92 0.88 8.08
CA LEU A 153 2.67 0.34 7.56
C LEU A 153 2.25 -0.86 8.38
N GLU A 154 0.96 -0.96 8.63
CA GLU A 154 0.35 -2.10 9.32
C GLU A 154 -0.72 -2.73 8.44
N THR A 155 -0.86 -4.04 8.52
CA THR A 155 -1.97 -4.78 7.94
C THR A 155 -2.81 -5.43 9.02
N GLY A 156 -4.11 -5.57 8.76
CA GLY A 156 -5.05 -6.20 9.67
C GLY A 156 -6.50 -5.84 9.36
N LEU A 157 -7.41 -6.24 10.24
CA LEU A 157 -8.82 -5.89 10.12
C LEU A 157 -9.05 -4.54 10.81
N ASP A 158 -9.27 -3.49 10.03
CA ASP A 158 -9.51 -2.15 10.60
C ASP A 158 -11.00 -1.95 10.94
N THR A 159 -11.43 -2.62 12.00
CA THR A 159 -12.80 -2.54 12.51
C THR A 159 -12.80 -2.42 14.03
N ALA A 160 -13.81 -1.75 14.57
CA ALA A 160 -14.08 -1.70 16.01
C ALA A 160 -14.94 -2.88 16.50
N GLU A 161 -15.59 -3.62 15.58
CA GLU A 161 -16.49 -4.73 15.89
C GLU A 161 -15.74 -5.93 16.49
N ILE A 162 -14.53 -6.18 16.00
CA ILE A 162 -13.68 -7.28 16.46
C ILE A 162 -12.50 -6.67 17.20
N PRO A 163 -12.37 -6.84 18.53
CA PRO A 163 -11.23 -6.30 19.25
C PRO A 163 -9.95 -7.05 18.89
N GLY A 164 -8.80 -6.34 18.83
CA GLY A 164 -7.50 -6.95 18.55
C GLY A 164 -6.87 -7.71 19.72
N THR A 165 -7.63 -8.61 20.34
CA THR A 165 -7.12 -9.52 21.38
C THR A 165 -6.26 -10.64 20.76
N ALA A 166 -5.46 -11.33 21.59
CA ALA A 166 -4.67 -12.47 21.13
C ALA A 166 -5.54 -13.58 20.50
N ALA A 167 -6.67 -13.91 21.12
CA ALA A 167 -7.61 -14.90 20.62
C ALA A 167 -8.17 -14.54 19.24
N ASN A 168 -8.60 -13.28 19.06
CA ASN A 168 -9.14 -12.83 17.78
C ASN A 168 -8.07 -12.76 16.69
N LYS A 169 -6.83 -12.40 17.03
CA LYS A 169 -5.71 -12.51 16.09
C LYS A 169 -5.52 -13.95 15.61
N THR A 170 -5.58 -14.94 16.49
CA THR A 170 -5.48 -16.35 16.08
C THR A 170 -6.62 -16.76 15.15
N ASN A 171 -7.87 -16.42 15.50
CA ASN A 171 -9.06 -16.87 14.77
C ASN A 171 -9.34 -16.13 13.45
N TYR A 172 -9.04 -14.84 13.37
CA TYR A 172 -9.38 -14.01 12.23
C TYR A 172 -8.20 -13.68 11.32
N ILE A 173 -6.97 -13.78 11.83
CA ILE A 173 -5.76 -13.54 11.03
C ILE A 173 -5.02 -14.84 10.74
N GLN A 174 -4.57 -15.53 11.79
CA GLN A 174 -3.62 -16.64 11.63
C GLN A 174 -4.28 -17.85 10.97
N SER A 175 -5.46 -18.27 11.44
CA SER A 175 -6.17 -19.41 10.85
C SER A 175 -6.72 -19.12 9.45
N GLN A 176 -6.84 -17.84 9.08
CA GLN A 176 -7.32 -17.41 7.77
C GLN A 176 -6.18 -17.14 6.78
N GLY A 177 -4.91 -17.25 7.21
CA GLY A 177 -3.74 -17.00 6.36
C GLY A 177 -3.56 -15.54 5.95
N LEU A 178 -4.03 -14.59 6.76
CA LEU A 178 -3.98 -13.15 6.43
C LEU A 178 -2.66 -12.47 6.82
N SER A 179 -1.78 -13.16 7.53
CA SER A 179 -0.42 -12.68 7.79
C SER A 179 0.44 -12.74 6.53
N THR A 180 1.27 -11.73 6.32
CA THR A 180 2.26 -11.73 5.23
C THR A 180 3.67 -11.90 5.78
N SER A 181 4.53 -12.58 5.01
CA SER A 181 5.95 -12.83 5.31
C SER A 181 6.87 -11.70 4.84
N ASP A 182 6.45 -10.99 3.80
CA ASP A 182 7.21 -9.93 3.15
C ASP A 182 6.27 -8.92 2.48
N PHE A 183 6.73 -7.69 2.37
CA PHE A 183 6.09 -6.67 1.56
C PHE A 183 6.90 -6.46 0.28
N ALA A 184 6.21 -6.47 -0.85
CA ALA A 184 6.77 -6.13 -2.15
C ALA A 184 6.67 -4.61 -2.36
N ILE A 185 7.82 -3.94 -2.35
CA ILE A 185 7.93 -2.48 -2.50
C ILE A 185 8.44 -2.17 -3.90
N SER A 186 7.53 -1.64 -4.73
CA SER A 186 7.81 -1.18 -6.07
C SER A 186 8.31 0.26 -6.03
N VAL A 187 9.45 0.54 -6.67
CA VAL A 187 10.08 1.87 -6.71
C VAL A 187 10.63 2.16 -8.10
N ASP A 188 10.67 3.43 -8.50
CA ASP A 188 11.30 3.86 -9.74
C ASP A 188 12.83 3.72 -9.64
N THR A 189 13.36 2.74 -10.36
CA THR A 189 14.79 2.40 -10.35
C THR A 189 15.67 3.43 -11.04
N ARG A 190 15.10 4.46 -11.66
CA ARG A 190 15.87 5.60 -12.15
C ARG A 190 16.36 6.49 -11.00
N PHE A 191 15.64 6.52 -9.87
CA PHE A 191 15.92 7.46 -8.78
C PHE A 191 16.25 6.77 -7.45
N VAL A 192 15.75 5.56 -7.22
CA VAL A 192 15.95 4.78 -5.99
C VAL A 192 16.94 3.65 -6.23
N THR A 193 17.94 3.51 -5.35
CA THR A 193 18.93 2.41 -5.37
C THR A 193 18.52 1.24 -4.50
N ASN A 194 18.05 1.53 -3.28
CA ASN A 194 17.67 0.53 -2.30
C ASN A 194 16.36 0.90 -1.61
N VAL A 195 15.60 -0.13 -1.25
CA VAL A 195 14.51 -0.02 -0.27
C VAL A 195 15.02 -0.56 1.06
N LEU A 196 14.98 0.27 2.08
CA LEU A 196 15.39 -0.10 3.43
C LEU A 196 14.19 -0.72 4.14
N GLY A 197 14.39 -1.88 4.76
CA GLY A 197 13.32 -2.63 5.41
C GLY A 197 13.80 -3.38 6.66
N PRO A 198 12.88 -4.02 7.42
CA PRO A 198 13.19 -4.58 8.73
C PRO A 198 14.19 -5.74 8.71
N ARG A 199 14.88 -5.95 9.84
CA ARG A 199 15.77 -7.09 10.10
C ARG A 199 15.02 -8.26 10.75
N ALA A 200 15.69 -9.41 10.84
CA ALA A 200 15.10 -10.65 11.34
C ALA A 200 14.53 -10.55 12.77
N ASN A 201 15.18 -9.77 13.63
CA ASN A 201 14.90 -9.65 15.06
C ASN A 201 14.15 -8.35 15.43
N ASP A 202 13.67 -7.61 14.43
CA ASP A 202 12.89 -6.40 14.68
C ASP A 202 11.56 -6.76 15.35
N GLU A 203 11.13 -5.90 16.27
CA GLU A 203 9.97 -6.15 17.13
C GLU A 203 8.86 -5.15 16.84
N TRP A 204 7.61 -5.64 16.81
CA TRP A 204 6.41 -4.82 16.74
C TRP A 204 5.39 -5.32 17.78
N ASN A 205 5.45 -4.79 19.00
CA ASN A 205 4.68 -5.30 20.14
C ASN A 205 4.29 -4.18 21.12
N ASN A 206 3.42 -4.51 22.09
CA ASN A 206 3.19 -3.70 23.28
C ASN A 206 3.42 -4.50 24.57
N SER A 207 3.90 -3.85 25.62
CA SER A 207 4.23 -4.46 26.92
C SER A 207 2.97 -4.78 27.72
N GLY A 208 2.91 -5.98 28.32
CA GLY A 208 1.77 -6.40 29.16
C GLY A 208 1.66 -5.60 30.45
N GLY A 209 0.44 -5.22 30.81
CA GLY A 209 0.12 -4.44 32.00
C GLY A 209 0.30 -2.93 31.80
N SER A 210 1.41 -2.49 31.19
CA SER A 210 1.57 -1.06 30.86
C SER A 210 0.89 -0.67 29.56
N GLY A 211 0.85 -1.56 28.57
CA GLY A 211 0.41 -1.25 27.22
C GLY A 211 1.41 -0.39 26.43
N GLU A 212 2.63 -0.18 26.92
CA GLU A 212 3.62 0.68 26.25
C GLU A 212 4.18 0.07 24.98
N SER A 213 4.56 0.91 24.01
CA SER A 213 5.10 0.45 22.73
C SER A 213 6.46 -0.21 22.91
N LYS A 214 6.59 -1.43 22.39
CA LYS A 214 7.85 -2.16 22.25
C LYS A 214 8.08 -2.38 20.75
N ILE A 215 8.41 -1.30 20.07
CA ILE A 215 8.68 -1.29 18.62
C ILE A 215 10.15 -0.92 18.42
N ASN A 216 10.89 -1.82 17.77
CA ASN A 216 12.29 -1.61 17.45
C ASN A 216 12.54 -2.12 16.03
N MET A 217 12.78 -1.17 15.12
CA MET A 217 12.94 -1.42 13.70
C MET A 217 14.32 -0.94 13.27
N GLN A 218 15.24 -1.87 12.99
CA GLN A 218 16.55 -1.57 12.44
C GLN A 218 16.57 -1.93 10.97
N LEU A 219 16.66 -0.93 10.10
CA LEU A 219 16.53 -1.18 8.68
C LEU A 219 17.82 -1.74 8.06
N GLN A 220 17.65 -2.47 6.97
CA GLN A 220 18.70 -3.00 6.12
C GLN A 220 18.34 -2.80 4.64
N ASN A 221 19.35 -2.74 3.78
CA ASN A 221 19.16 -2.51 2.35
C ASN A 221 18.57 -3.74 1.66
N ASN A 222 17.53 -3.53 0.85
CA ASN A 222 16.95 -4.51 -0.05
C ASN A 222 16.98 -3.94 -1.47
N ILE A 223 17.59 -4.69 -2.38
CA ILE A 223 17.79 -4.24 -3.76
C ILE A 223 16.53 -4.55 -4.58
N PRO A 224 15.96 -3.58 -5.31
CA PRO A 224 14.81 -3.80 -6.19
C PRO A 224 15.26 -4.52 -7.47
N ARG A 225 15.17 -5.86 -7.49
CA ARG A 225 15.72 -6.70 -8.58
C ARG A 225 14.69 -7.16 -9.61
N SER A 226 13.41 -7.19 -9.25
CA SER A 226 12.36 -7.76 -10.10
C SER A 226 11.57 -6.66 -10.78
N PRO A 227 11.56 -6.53 -12.12
CA PRO A 227 10.75 -5.52 -12.79
C PRO A 227 9.28 -5.60 -12.36
N ASP A 228 8.66 -4.46 -12.10
CA ASP A 228 7.22 -4.40 -11.81
C ASP A 228 6.44 -4.37 -13.14
N PRO A 229 5.63 -5.39 -13.48
CA PRO A 229 4.88 -5.41 -14.73
C PRO A 229 3.76 -4.36 -14.77
N SER A 230 3.35 -3.83 -13.62
CA SER A 230 2.24 -2.88 -13.52
C SER A 230 2.66 -1.42 -13.64
N ILE A 231 3.94 -1.09 -13.40
CA ILE A 231 4.43 0.29 -13.42
C ILE A 231 5.77 0.34 -14.18
N ARG A 232 5.82 1.14 -15.25
CA ARG A 232 7.01 1.29 -16.09
C ARG A 232 8.20 1.85 -15.28
N ASN A 233 9.40 1.36 -15.56
CA ASN A 233 10.67 1.74 -14.91
C ASN A 233 10.78 1.36 -13.42
N HIS A 234 9.75 0.71 -12.87
CA HIS A 234 9.79 0.24 -11.51
C HIS A 234 10.38 -1.16 -11.40
N ALA A 235 11.02 -1.40 -10.26
CA ALA A 235 11.33 -2.75 -9.81
C ALA A 235 10.96 -2.91 -8.34
N VAL A 236 10.76 -4.17 -7.96
CA VAL A 236 10.29 -4.60 -6.65
C VAL A 236 11.46 -5.04 -5.80
N ALA A 237 11.58 -4.45 -4.62
CA ALA A 237 12.36 -4.97 -3.51
C ALA A 237 11.41 -5.69 -2.54
N ARG A 238 11.80 -6.87 -2.05
CA ARG A 238 11.07 -7.54 -0.97
C ARG A 238 11.66 -7.11 0.36
N VAL A 239 10.83 -6.55 1.22
CA VAL A 239 11.21 -6.21 2.59
C VAL A 239 10.52 -7.16 3.56
N ARG A 240 11.18 -7.48 4.67
CA ARG A 240 10.62 -8.39 5.67
C ARG A 240 9.35 -7.80 6.29
N ALA A 241 8.36 -8.65 6.51
CA ALA A 241 7.23 -8.34 7.37
C ALA A 241 7.56 -8.74 8.82
N VAL A 242 7.26 -7.86 9.77
CA VAL A 242 7.31 -8.14 11.20
C VAL A 242 5.91 -8.52 11.65
N ASN A 243 5.78 -9.54 12.48
CA ASN A 243 4.48 -9.92 13.04
C ASN A 243 3.98 -8.81 13.97
N ASN A 244 2.80 -8.24 13.70
CA ASN A 244 2.26 -7.15 14.49
C ASN A 244 1.60 -7.69 15.77
N ASN A 245 2.37 -7.78 16.84
CA ASN A 245 1.95 -8.31 18.13
C ASN A 245 1.41 -7.24 19.08
N VAL A 246 0.99 -6.08 18.59
CA VAL A 246 0.23 -5.14 19.42
C VAL A 246 -1.14 -5.75 19.72
N LEU A 247 -1.40 -6.04 20.99
CA LEU A 247 -2.61 -6.72 21.45
C LEU A 247 -3.41 -5.84 22.41
N LYS A 248 -4.74 -5.91 22.30
CA LYS A 248 -5.64 -5.41 23.33
C LYS A 248 -5.68 -6.38 24.50
N ARG A 249 -5.30 -5.90 25.69
CA ARG A 249 -5.41 -6.63 26.97
C ARG A 249 -6.22 -5.80 27.96
N GLN A 250 -7.01 -6.48 28.80
CA GLN A 250 -7.92 -5.82 29.74
C GLN A 250 -7.21 -4.93 30.77
N ASN A 251 -6.00 -5.32 31.17
CA ASN A 251 -5.25 -4.68 32.25
C ASN A 251 -4.17 -3.70 31.76
N ASP A 252 -4.07 -3.46 30.45
CA ASP A 252 -3.09 -2.52 29.92
C ASP A 252 -3.51 -1.09 30.25
N LYS A 253 -2.62 -0.32 30.90
CA LYS A 253 -2.88 1.11 31.22
C LYS A 253 -3.06 1.97 29.97
N LYS A 254 -2.37 1.60 28.89
CA LYS A 254 -2.40 2.29 27.60
C LYS A 254 -3.09 1.42 26.56
N ALA A 255 -4.04 2.02 25.83
CA ALA A 255 -4.80 1.31 24.80
C ALA A 255 -3.89 0.89 23.64
N ASP A 256 -4.14 -0.30 23.08
CA ASP A 256 -3.47 -0.84 21.89
C ASP A 256 -3.60 0.11 20.68
N THR A 257 -4.73 0.80 20.56
CA THR A 257 -5.02 1.79 19.51
C THR A 257 -4.24 3.09 19.65
N SER A 258 -3.53 3.32 20.76
CA SER A 258 -2.56 4.43 20.87
C SER A 258 -1.23 4.12 20.19
N ILE A 259 -0.99 2.84 19.88
CA ILE A 259 0.23 2.35 19.21
C ILE A 259 -0.09 1.93 17.79
N SER A 260 -1.15 1.14 17.58
CA SER A 260 -1.55 0.66 16.26
C SER A 260 -2.57 1.59 15.60
N ALA A 261 -2.44 1.79 14.28
CA ALA A 261 -3.41 2.48 13.45
C ALA A 261 -4.63 1.59 13.13
N ILE A 262 -4.43 0.28 12.99
CA ILE A 262 -5.52 -0.71 12.87
C ILE A 262 -6.29 -0.77 14.19
N LYS A 263 -7.63 -0.86 14.15
CA LYS A 263 -8.47 -0.98 15.36
C LYS A 263 -8.72 -2.43 15.81
N GLY A 264 -8.81 -3.38 14.87
CA GLY A 264 -9.15 -4.77 15.15
C GLY A 264 -7.92 -5.68 15.23
N PRO A 265 -8.04 -6.99 14.94
CA PRO A 265 -6.89 -7.90 14.91
C PRO A 265 -5.83 -7.48 13.89
N ARG A 266 -4.57 -7.42 14.34
CA ARG A 266 -3.42 -7.03 13.50
C ARG A 266 -2.72 -8.25 12.93
N ALA A 267 -2.28 -8.12 11.68
CA ALA A 267 -1.59 -9.16 10.94
C ALA A 267 -0.08 -8.93 10.94
N SER A 268 0.41 -8.11 10.02
CA SER A 268 1.82 -7.83 9.86
C SER A 268 2.07 -6.32 9.90
N ALA A 269 3.32 -5.94 10.12
CA ALA A 269 3.78 -4.57 10.02
C ALA A 269 5.11 -4.52 9.25
N THR A 270 5.44 -3.36 8.71
CA THR A 270 6.76 -3.09 8.14
C THR A 270 7.13 -1.63 8.35
N ALA A 271 8.43 -1.35 8.25
CA ALA A 271 8.99 -0.01 8.26
C ALA A 271 9.87 0.13 7.03
N ILE A 272 9.69 1.22 6.28
CA ILE A 272 10.33 1.44 4.99
C ILE A 272 11.02 2.79 4.98
N ASN A 273 12.26 2.81 4.51
CA ASN A 273 12.96 4.02 4.07
C ASN A 273 13.58 3.73 2.69
N PHE A 274 14.20 4.72 2.06
CA PHE A 274 14.76 4.59 0.72
C PHE A 274 16.17 5.14 0.67
N ASP A 275 16.96 4.60 -0.23
CA ASP A 275 18.24 5.18 -0.64
C ASP A 275 18.12 5.65 -2.09
N THR A 276 18.77 6.76 -2.41
CA THR A 276 18.64 7.41 -3.71
C THR A 276 19.87 7.12 -4.56
N LYS A 277 19.72 7.19 -5.87
CA LYS A 277 20.89 7.38 -6.74
C LYS A 277 21.53 8.73 -6.45
N ILE A 278 22.78 8.88 -6.88
CA ILE A 278 23.38 10.20 -7.03
C ILE A 278 22.66 10.85 -8.21
N LEU A 279 21.88 11.89 -7.93
CA LEU A 279 21.08 12.62 -8.92
C LEU A 279 21.80 13.92 -9.28
N GLY A 280 22.03 14.16 -10.56
CA GLY A 280 22.61 15.40 -11.06
C GLY A 280 21.54 16.42 -11.44
N ASP A 281 21.96 17.65 -11.77
CA ASP A 281 21.04 18.71 -12.25
C ASP A 281 20.27 18.28 -13.50
N GLU A 282 20.90 17.51 -14.39
CA GLU A 282 20.25 16.96 -15.58
C GLU A 282 19.06 16.04 -15.22
N ASP A 283 19.16 15.24 -14.17
CA ASP A 283 18.08 14.36 -13.72
C ASP A 283 16.88 15.18 -13.23
N PHE A 284 17.14 16.21 -12.43
CA PHE A 284 16.09 17.11 -11.92
C PHE A 284 15.46 17.94 -13.04
N ASN A 285 16.25 18.42 -14.01
CA ASN A 285 15.74 19.15 -15.17
C ASN A 285 14.89 18.27 -16.09
N ARG A 286 15.26 16.99 -16.24
CA ARG A 286 14.58 16.06 -17.16
C ARG A 286 13.33 15.43 -16.56
N TYR A 287 13.35 15.10 -15.27
CA TYR A 287 12.31 14.29 -14.63
C TYR A 287 11.60 15.00 -13.46
N GLY A 288 12.06 16.20 -13.09
CA GLY A 288 11.59 16.91 -11.91
C GLY A 288 11.30 18.37 -12.17
N LYS A 289 11.52 19.17 -11.13
CA LYS A 289 11.43 20.63 -11.15
C LYS A 289 12.65 21.22 -10.43
N THR A 290 13.06 22.41 -10.84
CA THR A 290 14.16 23.19 -10.26
C THR A 290 13.65 24.58 -9.87
N GLY A 291 14.40 25.32 -9.04
CA GLY A 291 14.06 26.68 -8.61
C GLY A 291 12.78 26.77 -7.77
N GLN A 292 12.36 25.67 -7.12
CA GLN A 292 11.09 25.61 -6.39
C GLN A 292 11.25 26.12 -4.97
N THR A 293 10.26 26.86 -4.49
CA THR A 293 10.17 27.23 -3.07
C THR A 293 9.34 26.18 -2.33
N ILE A 294 9.77 25.84 -1.11
CA ILE A 294 9.01 24.95 -0.22
C ILE A 294 8.49 25.79 0.94
N ALA A 295 7.20 25.68 1.23
CA ALA A 295 6.57 26.48 2.28
C ALA A 295 7.30 26.29 3.63
N GLY A 296 7.72 27.41 4.22
CA GLY A 296 8.47 27.44 5.48
C GLY A 296 9.98 27.19 5.35
N ALA A 297 10.47 26.78 4.17
CA ALA A 297 11.89 26.51 3.93
C ALA A 297 12.57 27.67 3.19
N ALA A 298 13.79 28.02 3.61
CA ALA A 298 14.57 29.09 3.00
C ALA A 298 15.41 28.58 1.81
N GLY A 299 15.43 29.36 0.73
CA GLY A 299 16.15 29.05 -0.50
C GLY A 299 15.26 28.35 -1.54
N THR A 300 15.90 27.90 -2.61
CA THR A 300 15.25 27.11 -3.66
C THR A 300 15.66 25.65 -3.57
N TYR A 301 14.81 24.81 -4.15
CA TYR A 301 14.91 23.37 -4.11
C TYR A 301 14.61 22.82 -5.50
N LYS A 302 15.24 21.70 -5.79
CA LYS A 302 14.90 20.83 -6.90
C LYS A 302 14.35 19.52 -6.39
N TYR A 303 13.36 18.98 -7.09
CA TYR A 303 12.73 17.74 -6.65
C TYR A 303 12.18 16.91 -7.82
N ILE A 304 12.10 15.61 -7.60
CA ILE A 304 11.43 14.64 -8.48
C ILE A 304 10.29 14.01 -7.68
N ASP A 305 9.07 14.07 -8.22
CA ASP A 305 7.93 13.36 -7.66
C ASP A 305 7.87 11.94 -8.24
N SER A 306 7.75 10.96 -7.37
CA SER A 306 7.63 9.54 -7.71
C SER A 306 6.59 8.89 -6.80
N VAL A 307 6.19 7.66 -7.13
CA VAL A 307 5.28 6.88 -6.31
C VAL A 307 5.94 5.55 -5.99
N SER A 308 5.86 5.11 -4.74
CA SER A 308 6.18 3.73 -4.39
C SER A 308 4.89 2.96 -4.13
N ALA A 309 4.76 1.76 -4.66
CA ALA A 309 3.63 0.88 -4.34
C ALA A 309 4.09 -0.20 -3.37
N CYS A 310 3.42 -0.29 -2.22
CA CYS A 310 3.65 -1.33 -1.22
C CYS A 310 2.53 -2.37 -1.31
N ARG A 311 2.91 -3.64 -1.48
CA ARG A 311 1.98 -4.77 -1.54
C ARG A 311 2.33 -5.77 -0.45
N GLY A 312 1.33 -6.23 0.32
CA GLY A 312 1.48 -7.27 1.33
C GLY A 312 0.27 -8.20 1.29
N GLY A 313 0.48 -9.47 0.93
CA GLY A 313 -0.65 -10.35 0.60
C GLY A 313 -1.51 -9.74 -0.52
N ASN A 314 -2.81 -9.59 -0.27
CA ASN A 314 -3.78 -9.04 -1.24
C ASN A 314 -4.07 -7.54 -1.05
N VAL A 315 -3.37 -6.85 -0.15
CA VAL A 315 -3.55 -5.41 0.06
C VAL A 315 -2.43 -4.62 -0.57
N VAL A 316 -2.79 -3.49 -1.16
CA VAL A 316 -1.87 -2.56 -1.81
C VAL A 316 -2.13 -1.14 -1.32
N THR A 317 -1.05 -0.37 -1.16
CA THR A 317 -1.13 1.08 -0.95
C THR A 317 -0.07 1.78 -1.78
N GLN A 318 -0.35 3.03 -2.16
CA GLN A 318 0.57 3.90 -2.86
C GLN A 318 1.12 4.96 -1.91
N ILE A 319 2.42 5.19 -2.01
CA ILE A 319 3.19 6.09 -1.17
C ILE A 319 3.77 7.17 -2.10
N PRO A 320 3.19 8.37 -2.13
CA PRO A 320 3.77 9.48 -2.89
C PRO A 320 5.06 9.95 -2.21
N ILE A 321 6.15 9.98 -2.97
CA ILE A 321 7.48 10.35 -2.50
C ILE A 321 7.99 11.52 -3.32
N ARG A 322 8.48 12.55 -2.63
CA ARG A 322 9.21 13.66 -3.22
C ARG A 322 10.69 13.53 -2.90
N ILE A 323 11.48 13.15 -3.89
CA ILE A 323 12.94 13.10 -3.79
C ILE A 323 13.45 14.52 -3.98
N ILE A 324 14.07 15.11 -2.95
CA ILE A 324 14.34 16.55 -2.89
C ILE A 324 15.80 16.85 -2.55
N GLN A 325 16.32 17.91 -3.17
CA GLN A 325 17.63 18.49 -2.91
C GLN A 325 17.52 20.02 -2.84
N LYS A 326 18.22 20.63 -1.91
CA LYS A 326 18.39 22.08 -1.82
C LYS A 326 19.38 22.55 -2.89
N GLU A 327 19.07 23.68 -3.52
CA GLU A 327 19.93 24.34 -4.51
C GLU A 327 20.94 25.29 -3.86
#